data_AF-A0A942BLJ4-F1
#
_entry.id   AF-A0A942BLJ4-F1
#
_cell.length_a   1.000
_cell.length_b   1.000
_cell.length_c   1.000
_cell.angle_alpha   90.00
_cell.angle_beta   90.00
_cell.angle_gamma   90.00
#
_symmetry.space_group_name_H-M   'P 1'
#
loop_
_entity.id
_entity.type
_entity.pdbx_description
1 polymer ?
#
loop_
_entity_poly.entity_id
_entity_poly.type
_entity_poly.pdbx_seq_one_letter_code
_entity_poly.pdbx_strand_id
1 'polypeptide(L)'
;MNRIWAKPLGKFLLILVLNAILNIAVGFLRVPVGYGKIATIAVTVPFIVLPILALFFAAGAKWTHRLAFLFLLGGALLQFGLASLIGPVVSSKSTLALILGAISQQGLPLWTLGIGALIAVSLKEKNIILPVSIFLALFDIFLVLTPIGITQVIMKAVPKALPTVAYQLPQVAQSGEVPLGVRVAPFAYIGPADFLFMGMFFVCVHHFNMRVAATLKWLLIALAVYLAMAVLIGTAVPLLVPIGLSVLIVNLPEFKLTRDEWIGTAMVAALGIGLIAFGMTRKTPVKQVVLETPVASPAPSKSPGSPVPAPPR
;
A
#
# COMPACT_ATOMS: atom_id res chain seq x y z
N MET A 1 5.32 20.20 28.84
CA MET A 1 5.77 20.21 27.43
C MET A 1 4.68 19.67 26.45
N ASN A 2 3.36 19.82 26.70
CA ASN A 2 2.46 18.68 26.38
C ASN A 2 1.17 18.91 25.56
N ARG A 3 0.75 20.11 25.10
CA ARG A 3 -0.57 20.24 24.40
C ARG A 3 -0.55 20.58 22.91
N ILE A 4 0.55 21.10 22.36
CA ILE A 4 0.59 21.55 20.95
C ILE A 4 0.90 20.37 20.00
N TRP A 5 1.66 19.36 20.45
CA TRP A 5 2.05 18.19 19.65
C TRP A 5 0.94 17.14 19.47
N ALA A 6 -0.08 17.13 20.33
CA ALA A 6 -1.17 16.15 20.28
C ALA A 6 -2.12 16.38 19.09
N LYS A 7 -2.17 17.60 18.55
CA LYS A 7 -3.13 17.98 17.50
C LYS A 7 -2.92 17.24 16.16
N PRO A 8 -1.72 17.17 15.57
CA PRO A 8 -1.51 16.44 14.31
C PRO A 8 -1.74 14.93 14.45
N LEU A 9 -1.16 14.31 15.48
CA LEU A 9 -1.30 12.87 15.71
C LEU A 9 -2.72 12.46 16.09
N GLY A 10 -3.46 13.30 16.83
CA GLY A 10 -4.88 13.06 17.11
C GLY A 10 -5.73 13.05 15.84
N LYS A 11 -5.49 13.97 14.90
CA LYS A 11 -6.16 13.98 13.59
C LYS A 11 -5.81 12.74 12.77
N PHE A 12 -4.54 12.33 12.76
CA PHE A 12 -4.10 11.10 12.13
C PHE A 12 -4.87 9.88 12.64
N LEU A 13 -4.88 9.67 13.96
CA LEU A 13 -5.58 8.54 14.58
C LEU A 13 -7.09 8.58 14.29
N LEU A 14 -7.70 9.77 14.38
CA LEU A 14 -9.12 9.94 14.04
C LEU A 14 -9.41 9.50 12.60
N ILE A 15 -8.58 9.91 11.64
CA ILE A 15 -8.77 9.56 10.23
C ILE A 15 -8.58 8.05 10.00
N LEU A 16 -7.63 7.41 10.67
CA LEU A 16 -7.47 5.95 10.58
C LEU A 16 -8.65 5.20 11.18
N VAL A 17 -9.22 5.69 12.29
CA VAL A 17 -10.44 5.13 12.88
C VAL A 17 -11.61 5.30 11.91
N LEU A 18 -11.79 6.48 11.32
CA LEU A 18 -12.82 6.71 10.29
C LEU A 18 -12.63 5.78 9.08
N ASN A 19 -11.40 5.58 8.64
CA ASN A 19 -11.05 4.69 7.54
C ASN A 19 -11.34 3.22 7.88
N ALA A 20 -11.07 2.79 9.11
CA ALA A 20 -11.42 1.45 9.58
C ALA A 20 -12.94 1.25 9.67
N ILE A 21 -13.67 2.23 10.19
CA ILE A 21 -15.15 2.23 10.22
C ILE A 21 -15.70 2.13 8.79
N LEU A 22 -15.16 2.91 7.86
CA LEU A 22 -15.54 2.87 6.46
C LEU A 22 -15.27 1.49 5.84
N ASN A 23 -14.12 0.87 6.14
CA ASN A 23 -13.79 -0.49 5.69
C ASN A 23 -14.78 -1.54 6.20
N ILE A 24 -15.15 -1.45 7.47
CA ILE A 24 -16.19 -2.30 8.05
C ILE A 24 -17.53 -2.05 7.34
N ALA A 25 -17.95 -0.78 7.20
CA ALA A 25 -19.22 -0.41 6.60
C ALA A 25 -19.36 -0.89 5.14
N VAL A 26 -18.30 -0.80 4.35
CA VAL A 26 -18.30 -1.30 2.96
C VAL A 26 -18.50 -2.81 2.90
N GLY A 27 -18.01 -3.58 3.87
CA GLY A 27 -18.27 -5.02 3.97
C GLY A 27 -19.76 -5.39 4.18
N PHE A 28 -20.61 -4.42 4.53
CA PHE A 28 -22.06 -4.58 4.64
C PHE A 28 -22.83 -3.89 3.51
N LEU A 29 -22.16 -3.13 2.64
CA LEU A 29 -22.79 -2.42 1.55
C LEU A 29 -23.09 -3.37 0.38
N ARG A 30 -24.34 -3.40 -0.05
CA ARG A 30 -24.78 -4.12 -1.25
C ARG A 30 -25.44 -3.15 -2.20
N VAL A 31 -25.07 -3.23 -3.46
CA VAL A 31 -25.65 -2.39 -4.52
C VAL A 31 -26.23 -3.27 -5.63
N PRO A 32 -27.31 -2.82 -6.30
CA PRO A 32 -27.82 -3.51 -7.48
C PRO A 32 -26.73 -3.60 -8.56
N VAL A 33 -26.78 -4.66 -9.38
CA VAL A 33 -25.79 -5.00 -10.42
C VAL A 33 -25.43 -3.79 -11.32
N GLY A 34 -26.43 -2.96 -11.67
CA GLY A 34 -26.22 -1.78 -12.51
C GLY A 34 -25.36 -0.66 -11.89
N TYR A 35 -25.25 -0.60 -10.56
CA TYR A 35 -24.54 0.46 -9.84
C TYR A 35 -23.16 0.04 -9.29
N GLY A 36 -22.74 -1.22 -9.49
CA GLY A 36 -21.51 -1.76 -8.90
C GLY A 36 -20.26 -0.94 -9.23
N LYS A 37 -20.10 -0.49 -10.49
CA LYS A 37 -18.95 0.32 -10.92
C LYS A 37 -18.94 1.71 -10.28
N ILE A 38 -20.09 2.39 -10.29
CA ILE A 38 -20.21 3.74 -9.72
C ILE A 38 -19.99 3.70 -8.21
N ALA A 39 -20.58 2.72 -7.52
CA ALA A 39 -20.39 2.52 -6.09
C ALA A 39 -18.93 2.20 -5.74
N THR A 40 -18.26 1.35 -6.53
CA THR A 40 -16.84 1.03 -6.34
C THR A 40 -15.97 2.27 -6.51
N ILE A 41 -16.22 3.11 -7.52
CA ILE A 41 -15.47 4.37 -7.70
C ILE A 41 -15.74 5.31 -6.51
N ALA A 42 -17.00 5.50 -6.14
CA ALA A 42 -17.40 6.38 -5.03
C ALA A 42 -16.80 5.96 -3.69
N VAL A 43 -16.68 4.65 -3.45
CA VAL A 43 -16.01 4.10 -2.27
C VAL A 43 -14.49 4.17 -2.40
N THR A 44 -13.91 3.95 -3.58
CA THR A 44 -12.45 3.97 -3.76
C THR A 44 -11.85 5.33 -3.42
N VAL A 45 -12.51 6.43 -3.78
CA VAL A 45 -12.03 7.80 -3.51
C VAL A 45 -11.70 8.04 -2.04
N PRO A 46 -12.61 7.84 -1.06
CA PRO A 46 -12.29 8.03 0.35
C PRO A 46 -11.23 7.04 0.87
N PHE A 47 -11.16 5.79 0.37
CA PHE A 47 -10.10 4.84 0.76
C PHE A 47 -8.71 5.25 0.32
N ILE A 48 -8.62 6.15 -0.66
CA ILE A 48 -7.36 6.71 -1.11
C ILE A 48 -7.09 8.03 -0.39
N VAL A 49 -8.08 8.93 -0.38
CA VAL A 49 -7.95 10.26 0.21
C VAL A 49 -7.70 10.21 1.72
N LEU A 50 -8.40 9.35 2.47
CA LEU A 50 -8.27 9.29 3.92
C LEU A 50 -6.87 8.87 4.36
N PRO A 51 -6.26 7.77 3.87
CA PRO A 51 -4.87 7.46 4.21
C PRO A 51 -3.87 8.56 3.85
N ILE A 52 -4.02 9.22 2.70
CA ILE A 52 -3.15 10.34 2.30
C ILE A 52 -3.26 11.49 3.30
N LEU A 53 -4.50 11.89 3.66
CA LEU A 53 -4.74 12.93 4.65
C LEU A 53 -4.20 12.53 6.03
N ALA A 54 -4.35 11.26 6.41
CA ALA A 54 -3.79 10.73 7.64
C ALA A 54 -2.26 10.95 7.66
N LEU A 55 -1.55 10.45 6.65
CA LEU A 55 -0.10 10.61 6.53
C LEU A 55 0.31 12.09 6.57
N PHE A 56 -0.41 12.95 5.84
CA PHE A 56 -0.16 14.38 5.81
C PHE A 56 -0.28 15.02 7.20
N PHE A 57 -1.36 14.75 7.93
CA PHE A 57 -1.53 15.32 9.28
C PHE A 57 -0.48 14.78 10.25
N ALA A 58 -0.13 13.50 10.17
CA ALA A 58 0.90 12.91 11.01
C ALA A 58 2.30 13.50 10.71
N ALA A 59 2.58 13.80 9.45
CA ALA A 59 3.83 14.42 9.02
C ALA A 59 4.09 15.79 9.65
N GLY A 60 3.04 16.52 10.02
CA GLY A 60 3.14 17.79 10.75
C GLY A 60 3.56 17.67 12.22
N ALA A 61 3.75 16.46 12.76
CA ALA A 61 4.32 16.24 14.08
C ALA A 61 5.84 16.50 14.11
N LYS A 62 6.40 16.76 15.30
CA LYS A 62 7.85 16.78 15.50
C LYS A 62 8.38 15.35 15.56
N TRP A 63 8.81 14.84 14.41
CA TRP A 63 9.39 13.51 14.32
C TRP A 63 10.74 13.44 15.00
N THR A 64 10.92 12.38 15.78
CA THR A 64 12.19 11.97 16.37
C THR A 64 12.40 10.50 16.00
N HIS A 65 13.65 10.02 16.01
CA HIS A 65 13.96 8.61 15.76
C HIS A 65 13.15 7.66 16.65
N ARG A 66 12.92 8.02 17.92
CA ARG A 66 12.12 7.24 18.86
C ARG A 66 10.66 7.15 18.44
N LEU A 67 10.03 8.29 18.10
CA LEU A 67 8.63 8.31 17.67
C LEU A 67 8.45 7.55 16.34
N ALA A 68 9.38 7.73 15.40
CA ALA A 68 9.39 7.03 14.12
C ALA A 68 9.52 5.51 14.30
N PHE A 69 10.40 5.06 15.21
CA PHE A 69 10.53 3.65 15.57
C PHE A 69 9.29 3.10 16.27
N LEU A 70 8.63 3.86 17.15
CA LEU A 70 7.37 3.47 17.77
C LEU A 70 6.25 3.27 16.73
N PHE A 71 6.17 4.15 15.73
CA PHE A 71 5.22 4.02 14.63
C PHE A 71 5.52 2.80 13.75
N LEU A 72 6.80 2.55 13.45
CA LEU A 72 7.27 1.35 12.76
C LEU A 72 6.84 0.08 13.50
N LEU A 73 7.26 -0.06 14.75
CA LEU A 73 7.01 -1.27 15.53
C LEU A 73 5.51 -1.44 15.81
N GLY A 74 4.84 -0.38 16.26
CA GLY A 74 3.41 -0.39 16.55
C GLY A 74 2.56 -0.70 15.32
N GLY A 75 2.87 -0.11 14.17
CA GLY A 75 2.18 -0.39 12.91
C GLY A 75 2.42 -1.81 12.40
N ALA A 76 3.65 -2.31 12.50
CA ALA A 76 3.98 -3.67 12.07
C ALA A 76 3.28 -4.71 12.96
N LEU A 77 3.32 -4.53 14.29
CA LEU A 77 2.60 -5.37 15.24
C LEU A 77 1.08 -5.32 15.00
N LEU A 78 0.53 -4.13 14.72
CA LEU A 78 -0.91 -3.99 14.43
C LEU A 78 -1.29 -4.74 13.13
N GLN A 79 -0.51 -4.59 12.06
CA GLN A 79 -0.80 -5.25 10.79
C GLN A 79 -0.61 -6.75 10.91
N PHE A 80 0.61 -7.21 11.19
CA PHE A 80 0.93 -8.63 11.15
C PHE A 80 0.38 -9.40 12.34
N GLY A 81 0.34 -8.78 13.53
CA GLY A 81 -0.19 -9.39 14.73
C GLY A 81 -1.70 -9.63 14.67
N LEU A 82 -2.50 -8.69 14.13
CA LEU A 82 -3.93 -8.93 13.95
C LEU A 82 -4.22 -9.81 12.73
N ALA A 83 -3.44 -9.70 11.66
CA ALA A 83 -3.61 -10.55 10.48
C ALA A 83 -3.34 -12.03 10.78
N SER A 84 -2.37 -12.35 11.64
CA SER A 84 -2.03 -13.74 11.99
C SER A 84 -3.11 -14.44 12.83
N LEU A 85 -4.00 -13.69 13.48
CA LEU A 85 -5.15 -14.24 14.21
C LEU A 85 -6.30 -14.67 13.28
N ILE A 86 -6.37 -14.11 12.06
CA ILE A 86 -7.40 -14.43 11.07
C ILE A 86 -7.07 -15.78 10.43
N GLY A 87 -7.98 -16.75 10.54
CA GLY A 87 -7.79 -18.12 10.06
C GLY A 87 -7.60 -19.11 11.21
N PRO A 88 -6.48 -19.08 11.95
CA PRO A 88 -6.24 -20.01 13.04
C PRO A 88 -7.21 -19.85 14.21
N VAL A 89 -7.56 -18.61 14.56
CA VAL A 89 -8.40 -18.29 15.74
C VAL A 89 -9.80 -17.88 15.32
N VAL A 90 -9.90 -17.07 14.26
CA VAL A 90 -11.16 -16.50 13.81
C VAL A 90 -11.51 -17.04 12.43
N SER A 91 -12.72 -17.61 12.28
CA SER A 91 -13.23 -18.05 10.98
C SER A 91 -13.20 -16.88 9.99
N SER A 92 -12.59 -17.11 8.82
CA SER A 92 -12.41 -16.10 7.76
C SER A 92 -13.73 -15.51 7.24
N LYS A 93 -14.86 -16.18 7.49
CA LYS A 93 -16.21 -15.74 7.11
C LYS A 93 -16.95 -14.98 8.20
N SER A 94 -16.33 -14.77 9.36
CA SER A 94 -16.99 -14.08 10.48
C SER A 94 -16.88 -12.55 10.38
N THR A 95 -17.87 -11.84 10.93
CA THR A 95 -17.82 -10.38 11.11
C THR A 95 -16.59 -9.94 11.90
N LEU A 96 -16.14 -10.77 12.85
CA LEU A 96 -14.92 -10.48 13.62
C LEU A 96 -13.68 -10.47 12.71
N ALA A 97 -13.58 -11.37 11.73
CA ALA A 97 -12.48 -11.34 10.75
C ALA A 97 -12.50 -10.07 9.90
N LEU A 98 -13.69 -9.56 9.53
CA LEU A 98 -13.83 -8.28 8.83
C LEU A 98 -13.30 -7.11 9.68
N ILE A 99 -13.70 -7.05 10.96
CA ILE A 99 -13.26 -6.00 11.89
C ILE A 99 -11.75 -6.07 12.12
N LEU A 100 -11.21 -7.25 12.43
CA LEU A 100 -9.77 -7.45 12.63
C LEU A 100 -8.98 -7.11 11.36
N GLY A 101 -9.48 -7.49 10.19
CA GLY A 101 -8.87 -7.15 8.90
C GLY A 101 -8.85 -5.64 8.64
N ALA A 102 -9.95 -4.93 8.94
CA ALA A 102 -10.04 -3.49 8.77
C ALA A 102 -9.09 -2.72 9.70
N ILE A 103 -8.92 -3.18 10.94
CA ILE A 103 -8.00 -2.61 11.93
C ILE A 103 -6.54 -2.94 11.56
N SER A 104 -6.26 -4.21 11.24
CA SER A 104 -4.94 -4.68 10.78
C SER A 104 -4.41 -3.84 9.62
N GLN A 105 -5.28 -3.52 8.65
CA GLN A 105 -4.91 -2.73 7.48
C GLN A 105 -4.47 -1.29 7.81
N GLN A 106 -4.86 -0.74 8.97
CA GLN A 106 -4.34 0.56 9.44
C GLN A 106 -2.90 0.49 9.94
N GLY A 107 -2.39 -0.70 10.25
CA GLY A 107 -0.98 -0.88 10.61
C GLY A 107 -0.05 -0.49 9.46
N LEU A 108 -0.47 -0.71 8.21
CA LEU A 108 0.31 -0.38 7.01
C LEU A 108 0.73 1.09 6.92
N PRO A 109 -0.19 2.08 6.91
CA PRO A 109 0.20 3.49 6.92
C PRO A 109 0.97 3.88 8.19
N LEU A 110 0.76 3.23 9.34
CA LEU A 110 1.57 3.50 10.55
C LEU A 110 3.04 3.15 10.35
N TRP A 111 3.34 1.90 9.96
CA TRP A 111 4.74 1.45 9.95
C TRP A 111 5.51 2.02 8.77
N THR A 112 4.86 2.18 7.62
CA THR A 112 5.46 2.82 6.44
C THR A 112 5.76 4.30 6.71
N LEU A 113 4.87 5.02 7.40
CA LEU A 113 5.16 6.37 7.89
C LEU A 113 6.32 6.38 8.88
N GLY A 114 6.40 5.40 9.79
CA GLY A 114 7.52 5.26 10.73
C GLY A 114 8.86 5.15 10.00
N ILE A 115 8.95 4.29 8.98
CA ILE A 115 10.17 4.17 8.15
C ILE A 115 10.42 5.45 7.36
N GLY A 116 9.40 6.00 6.70
CA GLY A 116 9.52 7.24 5.94
C GLY A 116 9.99 8.40 6.80
N ALA A 117 9.50 8.49 8.04
CA ALA A 117 9.95 9.47 9.02
C ALA A 117 11.39 9.23 9.47
N LEU A 118 11.83 7.98 9.70
CA LEU A 118 13.23 7.66 10.02
C LEU A 118 14.19 8.12 8.91
N ILE A 119 13.82 7.88 7.65
CA ILE A 119 14.58 8.36 6.50
C ILE A 119 14.57 9.89 6.48
N ALA A 120 13.39 10.51 6.58
CA ALA A 120 13.24 11.96 6.50
C ALA A 120 14.03 12.71 7.59
N VAL A 121 14.02 12.24 8.85
CA VAL A 121 14.80 12.88 9.92
C VAL A 121 16.31 12.67 9.79
N SER A 122 16.74 11.71 8.97
CA SER A 122 18.15 11.47 8.65
C SER A 122 18.65 12.40 7.53
N LEU A 123 17.74 13.00 6.75
CA LEU A 123 18.09 13.96 5.71
C LEU A 123 18.42 15.31 6.34
N LYS A 124 19.63 15.79 6.09
CA LYS A 124 20.11 17.08 6.62
C LYS A 124 19.73 18.26 5.72
N GLU A 125 19.52 18.01 4.43
CA GLU A 125 19.37 19.06 3.42
C GLU A 125 18.21 18.76 2.48
N LYS A 126 17.41 19.80 2.18
CA LYS A 126 16.24 19.67 1.29
C LYS A 126 16.60 19.34 -0.15
N ASN A 127 17.79 19.72 -0.62
CA ASN A 127 18.21 19.46 -1.99
C ASN A 127 18.35 17.96 -2.30
N ILE A 128 18.63 17.12 -1.29
CA ILE A 128 18.71 15.65 -1.43
C ILE A 128 17.36 15.04 -1.83
N ILE A 129 16.24 15.71 -1.52
CA ILE A 129 14.90 15.25 -1.90
C ILE A 129 14.76 15.16 -3.41
N LEU A 130 15.42 16.04 -4.17
CA LEU A 130 15.31 16.08 -5.63
C LEU A 130 15.83 14.80 -6.30
N PRO A 131 17.11 14.40 -6.15
CA PRO A 131 17.61 13.16 -6.75
C PRO A 131 16.87 11.93 -6.22
N VAL A 132 16.50 11.90 -4.93
CA VAL A 132 15.73 10.79 -4.35
C VAL A 132 14.36 10.66 -5.04
N SER A 133 13.63 11.77 -5.22
CA SER A 133 12.31 11.74 -5.86
C SER A 133 12.39 11.29 -7.32
N ILE A 134 13.39 11.76 -8.06
CA ILE A 134 13.61 11.35 -9.46
C ILE A 134 13.93 9.85 -9.51
N PHE A 135 14.87 9.39 -8.68
CA PHE A 135 15.23 7.98 -8.62
C PHE A 135 14.03 7.10 -8.33
N LEU A 136 13.22 7.46 -7.33
CA LEU A 136 12.06 6.69 -6.91
C LEU A 136 10.98 6.63 -7.98
N ALA A 137 10.69 7.74 -8.65
CA ALA A 137 9.74 7.76 -9.76
C ALA A 137 10.21 6.86 -10.92
N LEU A 138 11.49 6.92 -11.29
CA LEU A 138 12.07 6.08 -12.34
C LEU A 138 12.13 4.61 -11.92
N PHE A 139 12.45 4.34 -10.66
CA PHE A 139 12.50 2.99 -10.11
C PHE A 139 11.11 2.35 -10.05
N ASP A 140 10.07 3.14 -9.74
CA ASP A 140 8.68 2.67 -9.78
C ASP A 140 8.23 2.32 -11.20
N ILE A 141 8.56 3.18 -12.18
CA ILE A 141 8.35 2.89 -13.60
C ILE A 141 9.05 1.58 -13.98
N PHE A 142 10.31 1.40 -13.56
CA PHE A 142 11.04 0.16 -13.79
C PHE A 142 10.31 -1.04 -13.18
N LEU A 143 9.92 -0.98 -11.91
CA LEU A 143 9.28 -2.10 -11.21
C LEU A 143 7.91 -2.48 -11.77
N VAL A 144 7.12 -1.49 -12.20
CA VAL A 144 5.73 -1.70 -12.64
C VAL A 144 5.67 -2.04 -14.13
N LEU A 145 6.41 -1.31 -14.98
CA LEU A 145 6.28 -1.41 -16.44
C LEU A 145 7.30 -2.36 -17.09
N THR A 146 8.40 -2.73 -16.43
CA THR A 146 9.37 -3.64 -17.06
C THR A 146 9.05 -5.11 -16.78
N PRO A 147 9.21 -6.01 -17.77
CA PRO A 147 8.90 -7.44 -17.61
C PRO A 147 9.79 -8.18 -16.60
N ILE A 148 10.93 -7.61 -16.24
CA ILE A 148 11.89 -8.14 -15.25
C ILE A 148 11.77 -7.48 -13.87
N GLY A 149 10.82 -6.54 -13.70
CA GLY A 149 10.59 -5.87 -12.43
C GLY A 149 10.29 -6.88 -11.33
N ILE A 150 10.93 -6.70 -10.16
CA ILE A 150 10.78 -7.61 -9.01
C ILE A 150 9.31 -7.79 -8.64
N THR A 151 8.51 -6.73 -8.72
CA THR A 151 7.07 -6.77 -8.46
C THR A 151 6.35 -7.73 -9.40
N GLN A 152 6.61 -7.66 -10.71
CA GLN A 152 6.02 -8.56 -11.71
C GLN A 152 6.44 -10.03 -11.48
N VAL A 153 7.70 -10.26 -11.09
CA VAL A 153 8.21 -11.60 -10.79
C VAL A 153 7.56 -12.17 -9.53
N ILE A 154 7.51 -11.39 -8.45
CA ILE A 154 6.87 -11.81 -7.20
C ILE A 154 5.38 -12.04 -7.38
N MET A 155 4.69 -11.19 -8.15
CA MET A 155 3.26 -11.38 -8.46
C MET A 155 2.99 -12.70 -9.17
N LYS A 156 3.89 -13.11 -10.08
CA LYS A 156 3.79 -14.38 -10.79
C LYS A 156 4.19 -15.57 -9.91
N ALA A 157 5.23 -15.43 -9.08
CA ALA A 157 5.75 -16.51 -8.26
C ALA A 157 4.93 -16.77 -6.99
N VAL A 158 4.44 -15.71 -6.33
CA VAL A 158 3.73 -15.76 -5.06
C VAL A 158 2.52 -14.82 -5.09
N PRO A 159 1.44 -15.19 -5.80
CA PRO A 159 0.27 -14.31 -5.96
C PRO A 159 -0.42 -13.96 -4.63
N LYS A 160 -0.20 -14.75 -3.57
CA LYS A 160 -0.73 -14.49 -2.21
C LYS A 160 0.10 -13.50 -1.39
N ALA A 161 1.32 -13.16 -1.81
CA ALA A 161 2.18 -12.27 -1.04
C ALA A 161 1.65 -10.83 -1.05
N LEU A 162 1.28 -10.30 -2.23
CA LEU A 162 0.84 -8.90 -2.35
C LEU A 162 -0.40 -8.58 -1.51
N PRO A 163 -1.50 -9.37 -1.54
CA PRO A 163 -2.67 -9.06 -0.72
C PRO A 163 -2.39 -9.02 0.79
N THR A 164 -1.33 -9.68 1.24
CA THR A 164 -0.95 -9.75 2.67
C THR A 164 -0.27 -8.48 3.14
N VAL A 165 0.50 -7.82 2.27
CA VAL A 165 1.31 -6.63 2.63
C VAL A 165 0.76 -5.33 2.07
N ALA A 166 -0.03 -5.39 1.01
CA ALA A 166 -0.56 -4.22 0.33
C ALA A 166 -1.86 -3.70 0.98
N TYR A 167 -2.09 -2.41 0.82
CA TYR A 167 -3.35 -1.79 1.16
C TYR A 167 -4.40 -2.21 0.14
N GLN A 168 -5.46 -2.84 0.61
CA GLN A 168 -6.55 -3.34 -0.21
C GLN A 168 -7.60 -2.27 -0.42
N LEU A 169 -7.83 -1.86 -1.67
CA LEU A 169 -8.95 -0.99 -2.02
C LEU A 169 -10.20 -1.85 -2.18
N PRO A 170 -11.25 -1.59 -1.38
CA PRO A 170 -12.41 -2.46 -1.36
C PRO A 170 -13.22 -2.31 -2.65
N GLN A 171 -13.79 -3.42 -3.08
CA GLN A 171 -14.83 -3.46 -4.11
C GLN A 171 -16.19 -3.58 -3.44
N VAL A 172 -17.19 -2.89 -3.98
CA VAL A 172 -18.57 -3.01 -3.46
C VAL A 172 -19.20 -4.28 -4.02
N ALA A 173 -19.72 -5.14 -3.14
CA ALA A 173 -20.41 -6.37 -3.54
C ALA A 173 -21.70 -6.06 -4.31
N GLN A 174 -21.91 -6.77 -5.42
CA GLN A 174 -23.19 -6.77 -6.11
C GLN A 174 -24.16 -7.74 -5.41
N SER A 175 -25.44 -7.40 -5.42
CA SER A 175 -26.49 -8.23 -4.83
C SER A 175 -26.48 -9.66 -5.40
N GLY A 176 -26.23 -10.66 -4.54
CA GLY A 176 -26.26 -12.08 -4.90
C GLY A 176 -24.88 -12.76 -5.02
N GLU A 177 -23.77 -12.00 -5.07
CA GLU A 177 -22.44 -12.60 -5.25
C GLU A 177 -21.79 -13.07 -3.94
N VAL A 178 -22.00 -12.33 -2.83
CA VAL A 178 -21.29 -12.57 -1.56
C VAL A 178 -22.24 -12.46 -0.34
N PRO A 179 -22.15 -13.36 0.67
CA PRO A 179 -22.90 -13.23 1.92
C PRO A 179 -22.61 -11.92 2.68
N LEU A 180 -23.58 -11.43 3.47
CA LEU A 180 -23.43 -10.20 4.25
C LEU A 180 -22.34 -10.36 5.31
N GLY A 181 -21.53 -9.32 5.50
CA GLY A 181 -20.45 -9.33 6.50
C GLY A 181 -19.23 -10.16 6.09
N VAL A 182 -19.16 -10.61 4.83
CA VAL A 182 -17.98 -11.28 4.26
C VAL A 182 -17.19 -10.29 3.41
N ARG A 183 -15.86 -10.36 3.52
CA ARG A 183 -14.95 -9.48 2.79
C ARG A 183 -15.01 -9.79 1.28
N VAL A 184 -15.28 -8.75 0.48
CA VAL A 184 -15.20 -8.80 -0.99
C VAL A 184 -13.74 -8.77 -1.42
N ALA A 185 -13.41 -9.46 -2.52
CA ALA A 185 -12.07 -9.36 -3.11
C ALA A 185 -11.77 -7.89 -3.46
N PRO A 186 -10.58 -7.38 -3.12
CA PRO A 186 -10.23 -6.00 -3.44
C PRO A 186 -10.05 -5.81 -4.95
N PHE A 187 -10.48 -4.65 -5.44
CA PHE A 187 -10.35 -4.29 -6.85
C PHE A 187 -8.92 -3.85 -7.20
N ALA A 188 -8.21 -3.24 -6.24
CA ALA A 188 -6.88 -2.71 -6.45
C ALA A 188 -6.04 -2.77 -5.16
N TYR A 189 -4.74 -2.64 -5.33
CA TYR A 189 -3.76 -2.69 -4.26
C TYR A 189 -2.85 -1.47 -4.32
N ILE A 190 -2.57 -0.86 -3.16
CA ILE A 190 -1.53 0.16 -3.02
C ILE A 190 -0.38 -0.45 -2.22
N GLY A 191 0.83 -0.35 -2.74
CA GLY A 191 1.99 -1.01 -2.16
C GLY A 191 2.48 -0.31 -0.88
N PRO A 192 3.24 -1.01 -0.02
CA PRO A 192 3.89 -0.40 1.13
C PRO A 192 4.87 0.72 0.75
N ALA A 193 5.52 0.61 -0.41
CA ALA A 193 6.45 1.62 -0.91
C ALA A 193 5.76 2.97 -1.16
N ASP A 194 4.53 2.96 -1.69
CA ASP A 194 3.74 4.16 -1.95
C ASP A 194 3.51 4.96 -0.66
N PHE A 195 3.06 4.27 0.41
CA PHE A 195 2.85 4.90 1.72
C PHE A 195 4.16 5.33 2.38
N LEU A 196 5.23 4.54 2.24
CA LEU A 196 6.53 4.85 2.82
C LEU A 196 7.08 6.15 2.24
N PHE A 197 7.13 6.25 0.91
CA PHE A 197 7.69 7.42 0.25
C PHE A 197 6.77 8.63 0.34
N MET A 198 5.45 8.44 0.31
CA MET A 198 4.50 9.52 0.58
C MET A 198 4.67 10.07 2.00
N GLY A 199 4.77 9.19 3.01
CA GLY A 199 5.04 9.57 4.39
C GLY A 199 6.38 10.29 4.53
N MET A 200 7.45 9.76 3.93
CA MET A 200 8.77 10.40 3.89
C MET A 200 8.71 11.81 3.28
N PHE A 201 8.08 11.98 2.11
CA PHE A 201 7.99 13.28 1.45
C PHE A 201 7.19 14.29 2.26
N PHE A 202 6.06 13.90 2.85
CA PHE A 202 5.30 14.80 3.70
C PHE A 202 6.11 15.21 4.93
N VAL A 203 6.80 14.27 5.59
CA VAL A 203 7.67 14.60 6.73
C VAL A 203 8.78 15.55 6.29
N CYS A 204 9.42 15.33 5.14
CA CYS A 204 10.45 16.23 4.60
C CYS A 204 9.90 17.64 4.32
N VAL A 205 8.75 17.73 3.64
CA VAL A 205 8.10 19.00 3.29
C VAL A 205 7.73 19.80 4.55
N HIS A 206 7.27 19.14 5.61
CA HIS A 206 7.07 19.77 6.92
C HIS A 206 8.39 20.12 7.62
N HIS A 207 9.36 19.21 7.63
CA HIS A 207 10.64 19.37 8.32
C HIS A 207 11.45 20.55 7.77
N PHE A 208 11.50 20.69 6.45
CA PHE A 208 12.20 21.77 5.76
C PHE A 208 11.34 23.02 5.52
N ASN A 209 10.12 23.08 6.09
CA ASN A 209 9.18 24.19 5.94
C ASN A 209 8.93 24.61 4.48
N MET A 210 8.73 23.62 3.61
CA MET A 210 8.45 23.85 2.18
C MET A 210 6.97 24.20 1.97
N ARG A 211 6.47 24.16 0.73
CA ARG A 211 5.09 24.56 0.38
C ARG A 211 4.07 23.47 0.70
N VAL A 212 3.88 23.21 1.99
CA VAL A 212 3.07 22.11 2.55
C VAL A 212 1.66 22.02 1.96
N ALA A 213 0.86 23.09 2.10
CA ALA A 213 -0.54 23.07 1.69
C ALA A 213 -0.71 22.95 0.16
N ALA A 214 0.15 23.62 -0.60
CA ALA A 214 0.17 23.50 -2.05
C ALA A 214 0.52 22.07 -2.48
N THR A 215 1.50 21.45 -1.82
CA THR A 215 1.93 20.08 -2.12
C THR A 215 0.79 19.09 -1.92
N LEU A 216 0.06 19.18 -0.80
CA LEU A 216 -1.12 18.34 -0.58
C LEU A 216 -2.19 18.55 -1.65
N LYS A 217 -2.54 19.81 -1.96
CA LYS A 217 -3.58 20.12 -2.95
C LYS A 217 -3.25 19.53 -4.32
N TRP A 218 -2.04 19.76 -4.81
CA TRP A 218 -1.60 19.26 -6.11
C TRP A 218 -1.45 17.75 -6.13
N LEU A 219 -0.98 17.14 -5.03
CA LEU A 219 -0.92 15.69 -4.91
C LEU A 219 -2.30 15.05 -5.01
N LEU A 220 -3.30 15.59 -4.29
CA LEU A 220 -4.68 15.07 -4.35
C LEU A 220 -5.26 15.18 -5.76
N ILE A 221 -5.00 16.29 -6.47
CA ILE A 221 -5.42 16.46 -7.87
C ILE A 221 -4.70 15.45 -8.76
N ALA A 222 -3.38 15.33 -8.65
CA ALA A 222 -2.58 14.42 -9.45
C ALA A 222 -3.02 12.97 -9.26
N LEU A 223 -3.22 12.52 -8.02
CA LEU A 223 -3.70 11.18 -7.71
C LEU A 223 -5.12 10.95 -8.23
N ALA A 224 -6.04 11.91 -8.08
CA ALA A 224 -7.39 11.78 -8.61
C ALA A 224 -7.39 11.59 -10.15
N VAL A 225 -6.60 12.39 -10.87
CA VAL A 225 -6.42 12.25 -12.32
C VAL A 225 -5.78 10.90 -12.66
N TYR A 226 -4.74 10.50 -11.94
CA TYR A 226 -4.01 9.26 -12.19
C TYR A 226 -4.88 8.02 -11.98
N LEU A 227 -5.73 8.02 -10.95
CA LEU A 227 -6.67 6.94 -10.66
C LEU A 227 -7.81 6.88 -11.68
N ALA A 228 -8.33 8.03 -12.11
CA ALA A 228 -9.29 8.07 -13.21
C ALA A 228 -8.69 7.43 -14.47
N MET A 229 -7.44 7.76 -14.80
CA MET A 229 -6.72 7.13 -15.91
C MET A 229 -6.51 5.63 -15.70
N ALA A 230 -6.13 5.18 -14.51
CA ALA A 230 -5.95 3.77 -14.17
C ALA A 230 -7.24 2.97 -14.38
N VAL A 231 -8.38 3.52 -13.94
CA VAL A 231 -9.70 2.90 -14.10
C VAL A 231 -10.14 2.87 -15.57
N LEU A 232 -9.86 3.92 -16.34
CA LEU A 232 -10.24 4.00 -17.76
C LEU A 232 -9.40 3.10 -18.66
N ILE A 233 -8.09 2.99 -18.40
CA ILE A 233 -7.16 2.21 -19.21
C ILE A 233 -7.14 0.74 -18.76
N GLY A 234 -7.44 0.45 -17.49
CA GLY A 234 -7.43 -0.90 -16.93
C GLY A 234 -6.03 -1.47 -16.70
N THR A 235 -5.00 -0.63 -16.70
CA THR A 235 -3.61 -1.03 -16.46
C THR A 235 -3.14 -0.61 -15.07
N ALA A 236 -2.24 -1.39 -14.47
CA ALA A 236 -1.51 -0.95 -13.28
C ALA A 236 -0.66 0.27 -13.62
N VAL A 237 -0.70 1.29 -12.76
CA VAL A 237 -0.05 2.57 -13.02
C VAL A 237 0.88 2.92 -11.85
N PRO A 238 2.15 3.28 -12.09
CA PRO A 238 3.12 3.56 -11.02
C PRO A 238 2.72 4.79 -10.19
N LEU A 239 2.32 4.58 -8.94
CA LEU A 239 1.79 5.63 -8.06
C LEU A 239 2.87 6.57 -7.51
N LEU A 240 4.14 6.14 -7.45
CA LEU A 240 5.23 7.01 -6.99
C LEU A 240 5.54 8.13 -7.98
N VAL A 241 5.22 7.95 -9.26
CA VAL A 241 5.41 8.98 -10.29
C VAL A 241 4.59 10.24 -9.99
N PRO A 242 3.25 10.21 -9.85
CA PRO A 242 2.49 11.40 -9.51
C PRO A 242 2.83 11.94 -8.12
N ILE A 243 3.21 11.09 -7.16
CA ILE A 243 3.64 11.51 -5.83
C ILE A 243 4.92 12.35 -5.90
N GLY A 244 5.98 11.78 -6.48
CA GLY A 244 7.28 12.43 -6.63
C GLY A 244 7.17 13.70 -7.46
N LEU A 245 6.50 13.64 -8.62
CA LEU A 245 6.33 14.82 -9.48
C LEU A 245 5.58 15.96 -8.80
N SER A 246 4.51 15.66 -8.05
CA SER A 246 3.76 16.70 -7.32
C SER A 246 4.62 17.40 -6.28
N VAL A 247 5.42 16.64 -5.52
CA VAL A 247 6.35 17.19 -4.53
C VAL A 247 7.42 18.04 -5.21
N LEU A 248 8.01 17.54 -6.29
CA LEU A 248 9.07 18.24 -7.01
C LEU A 248 8.60 19.52 -7.67
N ILE A 249 7.54 19.46 -8.47
CA ILE A 249 7.06 20.60 -9.27
C ILE A 249 6.60 21.73 -8.34
N VAL A 250 5.82 21.41 -7.31
CA VAL A 250 5.30 22.43 -6.39
C VAL A 250 6.40 23.11 -5.60
N ASN A 251 7.44 22.36 -5.22
CA ASN A 251 8.54 22.84 -4.40
C ASN A 251 9.80 23.17 -5.20
N LEU A 252 9.72 23.23 -6.54
CA LEU A 252 10.87 23.53 -7.40
C LEU A 252 11.62 24.81 -6.98
N PRO A 253 10.94 25.91 -6.59
CA PRO A 253 11.60 27.14 -6.15
C PRO A 253 12.36 27.01 -4.82
N GLU A 254 12.12 25.95 -4.05
CA GLU A 254 12.78 25.72 -2.77
C GLU A 254 14.15 25.05 -2.93
N PHE A 255 14.42 24.40 -4.06
CA PHE A 255 15.70 23.73 -4.31
C PHE A 255 16.72 24.73 -4.84
N LYS A 256 17.87 24.84 -4.15
CA LYS A 256 18.98 25.71 -4.53
C LYS A 256 20.22 24.85 -4.71
N LEU A 257 20.29 24.19 -5.85
CA LEU A 257 21.34 23.22 -6.14
C LEU A 257 22.64 23.94 -6.51
N THR A 258 23.73 23.48 -5.91
CA THR A 258 25.08 23.70 -6.39
C THR A 258 25.32 22.90 -7.68
N ARG A 259 26.42 23.20 -8.39
CA ARG A 259 26.78 22.48 -9.62
C ARG A 259 26.99 20.99 -9.35
N ASP A 260 27.62 20.64 -8.23
CA ASP A 260 27.91 19.25 -7.89
C ASP A 260 26.63 18.46 -7.56
N GLU A 261 25.69 19.07 -6.84
CA GLU A 261 24.36 18.48 -6.60
C GLU A 261 23.57 18.29 -7.90
N TRP A 262 23.70 19.23 -8.85
CA TRP A 262 23.05 19.11 -10.15
C TRP A 262 23.63 17.94 -10.96
N ILE A 263 24.96 17.79 -10.98
CA ILE A 263 25.64 16.67 -11.62
C ILE A 263 25.20 15.35 -10.96
N GLY A 264 25.18 15.28 -9.63
CA GLY A 264 24.70 14.10 -8.90
C GLY A 264 23.24 13.76 -9.24
N THR A 265 22.38 14.77 -9.33
CA THR A 265 20.98 14.59 -9.72
C THR A 265 20.84 14.08 -11.16
N ALA A 266 21.61 14.64 -12.09
CA ALA A 266 21.63 14.20 -13.48
C ALA A 266 22.14 12.76 -13.63
N MET A 267 23.17 12.37 -12.87
CA MET A 267 23.68 11.00 -12.85
C MET A 267 22.63 10.01 -12.34
N VAL A 268 21.93 10.35 -11.27
CA VAL A 268 20.85 9.52 -10.72
C VAL A 268 19.71 9.37 -11.73
N ALA A 269 19.32 10.44 -12.42
CA ALA A 269 18.33 10.39 -13.49
C ALA A 269 18.78 9.50 -14.66
N ALA A 270 20.03 9.66 -15.10
CA ALA A 270 20.61 8.86 -16.18
C ALA A 270 20.67 7.36 -15.83
N LEU A 271 21.03 7.02 -14.60
CA LEU A 271 21.01 5.64 -14.10
C LEU A 271 19.60 5.06 -14.09
N GLY A 272 18.60 5.82 -13.61
CA GLY A 272 17.21 5.38 -13.61
C GLY A 272 16.66 5.15 -15.03
N ILE A 273 16.95 6.05 -15.97
CA ILE A 273 16.58 5.88 -17.39
C ILE A 273 17.29 4.66 -17.99
N GLY A 274 18.58 4.49 -17.70
CA GLY A 274 19.35 3.33 -18.13
C GLY A 274 18.76 2.00 -17.61
N LEU A 275 18.31 1.96 -16.35
CA LEU A 275 17.62 0.80 -15.77
C LEU A 275 16.31 0.50 -16.49
N ILE A 276 15.49 1.51 -16.78
CA ILE A 276 14.24 1.35 -17.53
C ILE A 276 14.52 0.80 -18.93
N ALA A 277 15.44 1.42 -19.68
CA ALA A 277 15.81 0.98 -21.03
C ALA A 277 16.35 -0.46 -21.02
N PHE A 278 17.21 -0.78 -20.05
CA PHE A 278 17.72 -2.14 -19.87
C PHE A 278 16.58 -3.13 -19.57
N GLY A 279 15.66 -2.78 -18.67
CA GLY A 279 14.52 -3.61 -18.31
C GLY A 279 13.55 -3.85 -19.46
N MET A 280 13.35 -2.87 -20.34
CA MET A 280 12.49 -3.00 -21.52
C MET A 280 13.10 -3.89 -22.61
N THR A 281 14.43 -3.95 -22.73
CA THR A 281 15.12 -4.78 -23.76
C THR A 281 15.26 -6.25 -23.37
N ARG A 282 15.11 -6.59 -22.09
CA ARG A 282 15.26 -7.97 -21.60
C ARG A 282 13.92 -8.71 -21.60
N LYS A 283 13.88 -9.88 -22.25
CA LYS A 283 12.77 -10.82 -22.13
C LYS A 283 12.75 -11.41 -20.72
N THR A 284 11.57 -11.57 -20.12
CA THR A 284 11.42 -12.26 -18.82
C THR A 284 12.00 -13.67 -18.97
N PRO A 285 13.01 -14.07 -18.19
CA PRO A 285 13.41 -15.47 -18.15
C PRO A 285 12.23 -16.25 -17.59
N VAL A 286 11.53 -17.00 -18.45
CA VAL A 286 10.48 -17.94 -18.06
C VAL A 286 11.17 -19.11 -17.38
N LYS A 287 11.66 -18.92 -16.17
CA LYS A 287 11.97 -20.03 -15.30
C LYS A 287 10.65 -20.35 -14.62
N GLN A 288 9.92 -21.33 -15.18
CA GLN A 288 8.81 -21.97 -14.48
C GLN A 288 9.38 -22.49 -13.16
N VAL A 289 9.21 -21.73 -12.08
CA VAL A 289 9.27 -22.30 -10.74
C VAL A 289 8.02 -23.14 -10.64
N VAL A 290 8.08 -24.35 -11.18
CA VAL A 290 7.18 -25.42 -10.77
C VAL A 290 7.50 -25.57 -9.30
N LEU A 291 6.69 -24.95 -8.44
CA LEU A 291 6.56 -25.41 -7.07
C LEU A 291 6.19 -26.88 -7.24
N GLU A 292 7.16 -27.78 -7.07
CA GLU A 292 6.88 -29.19 -6.85
C GLU A 292 5.93 -29.21 -5.66
N THR A 293 4.63 -29.30 -5.95
CA THR A 293 3.64 -29.67 -4.97
C THR A 293 4.20 -30.92 -4.32
N PRO A 294 4.40 -30.97 -2.99
CA PRO A 294 4.80 -32.19 -2.33
C PRO A 294 3.81 -33.25 -2.80
N VAL A 295 4.31 -34.25 -3.54
CA VAL A 295 3.49 -35.37 -3.96
C VAL A 295 2.88 -35.90 -2.68
N ALA A 296 1.56 -35.75 -2.54
CA ALA A 296 0.84 -36.19 -1.36
C ALA A 296 1.27 -37.63 -1.12
N SER A 297 1.89 -37.89 0.04
CA SER A 297 2.15 -39.27 0.48
C SER A 297 0.86 -40.05 0.27
N PRO A 298 0.87 -41.14 -0.53
CA PRO A 298 -0.33 -41.93 -0.76
C PRO A 298 -0.93 -42.31 0.59
N ALA A 299 -2.24 -42.05 0.74
CA ALA A 299 -2.97 -42.34 1.96
C ALA A 299 -2.71 -43.80 2.39
N PRO A 300 -2.53 -44.08 3.69
CA PRO A 300 -2.39 -45.45 4.16
C PRO A 300 -3.61 -46.27 3.73
N SER A 301 -3.32 -47.33 2.97
CA SER A 301 -4.28 -48.34 2.54
C SER A 301 -5.21 -48.72 3.69
N LYS A 302 -6.52 -48.56 3.47
CA LYS A 302 -7.55 -49.05 4.40
C LYS A 302 -7.29 -50.53 4.71
N SER A 303 -7.24 -50.82 6.01
CA SER A 303 -7.19 -52.17 6.55
C SER A 303 -8.44 -52.97 6.12
N PRO A 304 -8.32 -54.25 5.74
CA PRO A 304 -9.46 -55.07 5.34
C PRO A 304 -10.18 -55.67 6.56
N GLY A 305 -11.52 -55.55 6.57
CA GLY A 305 -12.39 -56.52 7.25
C GLY A 305 -12.97 -56.07 8.60
N SER A 306 -14.23 -55.64 8.57
CA SER A 306 -15.15 -55.88 9.70
C SER A 306 -16.24 -56.83 9.20
N PRO A 307 -16.50 -57.96 9.88
CA PRO A 307 -17.48 -58.96 9.43
C PRO A 307 -18.91 -58.46 9.60
N VAL A 308 -19.74 -58.82 8.62
CA VAL A 308 -21.18 -58.56 8.54
C VAL A 308 -21.92 -59.36 9.64
N PRO A 309 -22.84 -58.77 10.41
CA PRO A 309 -23.67 -59.51 11.36
C PRO A 309 -24.73 -60.35 10.62
N ALA A 310 -24.89 -61.60 11.04
CA ALA A 310 -25.91 -62.50 10.52
C ALA A 310 -27.34 -62.02 10.88
N PRO A 311 -28.35 -62.27 10.02
CA PRO A 311 -29.73 -61.87 10.28
C PRO A 311 -30.38 -62.72 11.39
N PRO A 312 -31.31 -62.14 12.16
CA PRO A 312 -32.04 -62.85 13.22
C PRO A 312 -33.01 -63.89 12.63
N ARG A 313 -33.11 -65.04 13.31
CA ARG A 313 -34.14 -66.06 13.08
C ARG A 313 -35.42 -65.74 13.84
#